data_AF-A0A7W6EXN7-F1
#
_entry.id   AF-A0A7W6EXN7-F1
#
_cell.length_a   1.000
_cell.length_b   1.000
_cell.length_c   1.000
_cell.angle_alpha   90.00
_cell.angle_beta   90.00
_cell.angle_gamma   90.00
#
_symmetry.space_group_name_H-M   'P 1'
#
loop_
_entity.id
_entity.type
_entity.pdbx_description
1 polymer ?
#
loop_
_entity_poly.entity_id
_entity_poly.type
_entity_poly.pdbx_seq_one_letter_code
_entity_poly.pdbx_strand_id
1 'polypeptide(L)'
;MFLSRLKLGLTSVTLALAVGGCSMGPELKIPITQNSNERVSIRWAHAYQRKHGIEVWGQVRRRNYSLVRGHIHIEALGQSGTVLAQADAYLPKMVRHPFMAKSFGARLLVNDATAVSQLLVEVRSQADND
;
A
#
# COMPACT_ATOMS: atom_id res chain seq x y z
N MET A 1 66.89 19.18 -13.01
CA MET A 1 66.16 18.29 -13.94
C MET A 1 64.99 17.69 -13.16
N PHE A 2 63.84 18.37 -13.16
CA PHE A 2 62.64 17.97 -12.43
C PHE A 2 61.78 17.11 -13.35
N LEU A 3 61.52 15.86 -12.97
CA LEU A 3 60.56 14.99 -13.67
C LEU A 3 59.29 14.86 -12.82
N SER A 4 58.23 15.36 -13.44
CA SER A 4 56.85 15.52 -13.04
C SER A 4 56.16 14.22 -12.60
N ARG A 5 55.51 14.27 -11.44
CA ARG A 5 54.47 13.30 -11.04
C ARG A 5 53.13 13.77 -11.61
N LEU A 6 52.63 13.11 -12.65
CA LEU A 6 51.28 13.34 -13.17
C LEU A 6 50.33 12.32 -12.51
N LYS A 7 49.61 12.75 -11.46
CA LYS A 7 48.47 11.98 -10.92
C LYS A 7 47.22 12.40 -11.69
N LEU A 8 46.78 11.56 -12.63
CA LEU A 8 45.44 11.68 -13.22
C LEU A 8 44.41 11.27 -12.15
N GLY A 9 43.67 12.25 -11.63
CA GLY A 9 42.48 11.99 -10.83
C GLY A 9 41.31 11.64 -11.75
N LEU A 10 40.87 10.38 -11.72
CA LEU A 10 39.58 9.99 -12.28
C LEU A 10 38.46 10.62 -11.44
N THR A 11 37.79 11.62 -11.99
CA THR A 11 36.54 12.15 -11.43
C THR A 11 35.38 11.28 -11.93
N SER A 12 34.86 10.44 -11.05
CA SER A 12 33.70 9.60 -11.29
C SER A 12 32.45 10.49 -11.42
N VAL A 13 31.97 10.71 -12.64
CA VAL A 13 30.66 11.33 -12.87
C VAL A 13 29.58 10.28 -12.59
N THR A 14 28.99 10.32 -11.40
CA THR A 14 27.85 9.47 -11.05
C THR A 14 26.61 10.01 -11.78
N LEU A 15 26.26 9.39 -12.90
CA LEU A 15 25.06 9.69 -13.67
C LEU A 15 23.83 9.18 -12.89
N ALA A 16 23.08 10.08 -12.25
CA ALA A 16 21.80 9.73 -11.61
C ALA A 16 20.75 9.46 -12.70
N LEU A 17 20.43 8.19 -12.92
CA LEU A 17 19.32 7.77 -13.79
C LEU A 17 18.00 8.20 -13.14
N ALA A 18 17.44 9.31 -13.62
CA ALA A 18 16.06 9.68 -13.35
C ALA A 18 15.15 8.69 -14.09
N VAL A 19 14.84 7.56 -13.44
CA VAL A 19 13.87 6.60 -13.94
C VAL A 19 12.49 7.21 -13.79
N GLY A 20 12.01 7.85 -14.86
CA GLY A 20 10.62 8.24 -15.05
C GLY A 20 9.73 7.01 -15.16
N GLY A 21 9.52 6.31 -14.06
CA GLY A 21 8.33 5.48 -13.86
C GLY A 21 7.24 6.37 -13.28
N CYS A 22 5.97 6.08 -13.55
CA CYS A 22 4.86 6.65 -12.80
C CYS A 22 5.02 6.26 -11.31
N SER A 23 5.81 7.01 -10.56
CA SER A 23 6.41 6.55 -9.32
C SER A 23 5.35 6.56 -8.22
N MET A 24 4.93 5.35 -7.82
CA MET A 24 4.51 5.14 -6.43
C MET A 24 5.58 5.81 -5.55
N GLY A 25 5.14 6.70 -4.65
CA GLY A 25 6.06 7.37 -3.74
C GLY A 25 6.65 6.36 -2.76
N PRO A 26 7.48 6.81 -1.81
CA PRO A 26 8.13 5.91 -0.86
C PRO A 26 7.10 5.08 -0.10
N GLU A 27 7.43 3.81 0.14
CA GLU A 27 6.62 2.94 0.99
C GLU A 27 6.63 3.48 2.43
N LEU A 28 5.45 3.62 3.03
CA LEU A 28 5.28 4.01 4.41
C LEU A 28 5.52 2.80 5.32
N LYS A 29 6.54 2.89 6.17
CA LYS A 29 6.90 1.85 7.14
C LYS A 29 6.10 2.01 8.44
N ILE A 30 4.78 1.96 8.33
CA ILE A 30 3.84 2.02 9.46
C ILE A 30 3.18 0.66 9.69
N PRO A 31 2.77 0.32 10.92
CA PRO A 31 1.99 -0.88 11.19
C PRO A 31 0.70 -0.94 10.36
N ILE A 32 0.39 -2.12 9.83
CA ILE A 32 -0.85 -2.39 9.10
C ILE A 32 -1.53 -3.61 9.70
N THR A 33 -2.67 -3.40 10.37
CA THR A 33 -3.52 -4.48 10.88
C THR A 33 -4.42 -4.99 9.75
N GLN A 34 -4.43 -6.32 9.54
CA GLN A 34 -5.17 -6.95 8.46
C GLN A 34 -6.27 -7.87 9.01
N ASN A 35 -7.51 -7.41 8.93
CA ASN A 35 -8.69 -8.11 9.41
C ASN A 35 -9.35 -8.88 8.25
N SER A 36 -9.02 -10.17 8.18
CA SER A 36 -9.64 -11.10 7.23
C SER A 36 -10.95 -11.64 7.79
N ASN A 37 -11.85 -12.12 6.91
CA ASN A 37 -13.07 -12.80 7.32
C ASN A 37 -13.06 -14.30 6.95
N GLU A 38 -14.15 -15.00 7.22
CA GLU A 38 -14.32 -16.44 6.95
C GLU A 38 -14.23 -16.81 5.46
N ARG A 39 -14.50 -15.88 4.53
CA ARG A 39 -14.59 -16.13 3.08
C ARG A 39 -13.36 -15.65 2.32
N VAL A 40 -12.69 -14.62 2.83
CA VAL A 40 -11.56 -13.95 2.18
C VAL A 40 -10.47 -13.63 3.20
N SER A 41 -9.25 -14.03 2.88
CA SER A 41 -8.03 -13.58 3.56
C SER A 41 -7.37 -12.44 2.82
N ILE A 42 -6.87 -11.47 3.58
CA ILE A 42 -5.81 -10.57 3.14
C ILE A 42 -4.49 -11.35 3.19
N ARG A 43 -3.70 -11.26 2.12
CA ARG A 43 -2.38 -11.92 1.99
C ARG A 43 -1.25 -10.99 2.41
N TRP A 44 -1.38 -9.73 2.01
CA TRP A 44 -0.49 -8.63 2.33
C TRP A 44 -1.18 -7.32 1.98
N ALA A 45 -0.73 -6.25 2.61
CA ALA A 45 -1.07 -4.87 2.30
C ALA A 45 0.18 -4.02 2.50
N HIS A 46 0.40 -3.07 1.60
CA HIS A 46 1.46 -2.08 1.62
C HIS A 46 0.86 -0.70 1.44
N ALA A 47 1.54 0.30 1.99
CA ALA A 47 1.13 1.69 1.90
C ALA A 47 2.23 2.53 1.29
N TYR A 48 1.86 3.45 0.42
CA TYR A 48 2.79 4.31 -0.30
C TYR A 48 2.35 5.76 -0.17
N GLN A 49 3.31 6.65 0.07
CA GLN A 49 3.02 8.07 0.10
C GLN A 49 2.71 8.56 -1.31
N ARG A 50 1.69 9.41 -1.44
CA ARG A 50 1.37 10.14 -2.67
C ARG A 50 1.27 11.64 -2.36
N LYS A 51 1.27 12.46 -3.41
CA LYS A 51 1.22 13.93 -3.31
C LYS A 51 0.05 14.44 -2.46
N HIS A 52 -1.09 13.74 -2.47
CA HIS A 52 -2.26 14.07 -1.66
C HIS A 52 -2.79 12.80 -0.98
N GLY A 53 -2.09 12.33 0.03
CA GLY A 53 -2.52 11.21 0.87
C GLY A 53 -1.72 9.92 0.68
N ILE A 54 -2.37 8.81 1.01
CA ILE A 54 -1.75 7.49 1.09
C ILE A 54 -2.44 6.56 0.09
N GLU A 55 -1.65 5.84 -0.70
CA GLU A 55 -2.17 4.77 -1.54
C GLU A 55 -1.90 3.43 -0.85
N VAL A 56 -2.95 2.64 -0.65
CA VAL A 56 -2.86 1.30 -0.08
C VAL A 56 -3.05 0.30 -1.21
N TRP A 57 -2.12 -0.64 -1.33
CA TRP A 57 -2.19 -1.76 -2.27
C TRP A 57 -2.09 -3.07 -1.51
N GLY A 58 -2.85 -4.06 -1.94
CA GLY A 58 -2.85 -5.36 -1.28
C GLY A 58 -3.23 -6.49 -2.18
N GLN A 59 -3.15 -7.70 -1.62
CA GLN A 59 -3.76 -8.88 -2.21
C GLN A 59 -4.74 -9.52 -1.25
N VAL A 60 -5.84 -9.98 -1.82
CA VAL A 60 -6.80 -10.85 -1.16
C VAL A 60 -6.83 -12.21 -1.84
N ARG A 61 -7.19 -13.23 -1.07
CA ARG A 61 -7.40 -14.60 -1.54
C ARG A 61 -8.67 -15.15 -0.93
N ARG A 62 -9.39 -15.95 -1.72
CA ARG A 62 -10.58 -16.66 -1.28
C ARG A 62 -10.21 -17.83 -0.35
N ARG A 63 -10.95 -18.02 0.75
CA ARG A 63 -10.75 -19.12 1.70
C ARG A 63 -11.60 -20.35 1.42
N ASN A 64 -12.79 -20.19 0.84
CA ASN A 64 -13.74 -21.29 0.57
C ASN A 64 -14.55 -21.08 -0.71
N TYR A 65 -15.39 -22.03 -1.13
CA TYR A 65 -16.18 -21.96 -2.37
C TYR A 65 -17.51 -21.18 -2.26
N SER A 66 -17.75 -20.42 -1.18
CA SER A 66 -18.98 -19.63 -1.00
C SER A 66 -19.00 -18.35 -1.84
N LEU A 67 -20.19 -17.84 -2.18
CA LEU A 67 -20.31 -16.56 -2.89
C LEU A 67 -19.68 -15.43 -2.06
N VAL A 68 -18.76 -14.70 -2.67
CA VAL A 68 -18.05 -13.58 -2.05
C VAL A 68 -18.70 -12.28 -2.51
N ARG A 69 -19.16 -11.47 -1.55
CA ARG A 69 -19.65 -10.10 -1.73
C ARG A 69 -19.08 -9.23 -0.61
N GLY A 70 -18.94 -7.93 -0.87
CA GLY A 70 -18.39 -6.98 0.10
C GLY A 70 -17.43 -5.99 -0.54
N HIS A 71 -16.68 -5.33 0.32
CA HIS A 71 -15.62 -4.39 -0.03
C HIS A 71 -14.45 -4.56 0.95
N ILE A 72 -13.36 -3.86 0.68
CA ILE A 72 -12.22 -3.79 1.59
C ILE A 72 -12.24 -2.40 2.19
N HIS A 73 -12.53 -2.32 3.47
CA HIS A 73 -12.56 -1.07 4.21
C HIS A 73 -11.16 -0.77 4.75
N ILE A 74 -10.73 0.47 4.62
CA ILE A 74 -9.38 0.89 5.01
C ILE A 74 -9.49 2.17 5.82
N GLU A 75 -8.85 2.19 6.99
CA GLU A 75 -8.74 3.36 7.85
C GLU A 75 -7.27 3.74 8.05
N ALA A 76 -7.01 5.05 8.02
CA ALA A 76 -5.77 5.64 8.54
C ALA A 76 -6.01 6.16 9.95
N LEU A 77 -5.20 5.69 10.90
CA LEU A 77 -5.30 6.03 12.31
C LEU A 77 -4.14 6.93 12.74
N GLY A 78 -4.43 7.93 13.57
CA GLY A 78 -3.43 8.70 14.31
C GLY A 78 -3.00 8.01 15.59
N GLN A 79 -2.03 8.60 16.31
CA GLN A 79 -1.43 7.98 17.51
C GLN A 79 -2.44 7.64 18.62
N SER A 80 -3.52 8.40 18.73
CA SER A 80 -4.62 8.17 19.69
C SER A 80 -5.63 7.10 19.25
N GLY A 81 -5.45 6.48 18.07
CA GLY A 81 -6.45 5.62 17.45
C GLY A 81 -7.58 6.37 16.74
N THR A 82 -7.49 7.70 16.63
CA THR A 82 -8.48 8.50 15.90
C THR A 82 -8.38 8.25 14.39
N VAL A 83 -9.53 8.04 13.73
CA VAL A 83 -9.60 7.90 12.27
C VAL A 83 -9.31 9.25 11.61
N LEU A 84 -8.22 9.33 10.86
CA LEU A 84 -7.78 10.51 10.11
C LEU A 84 -8.32 10.52 8.67
N ALA A 85 -8.53 9.33 8.09
CA ALA A 85 -9.18 9.14 6.81
C ALA A 85 -9.67 7.70 6.67
N GLN A 86 -10.64 7.49 5.78
CA GLN A 86 -11.13 6.16 5.41
C GLN A 86 -11.40 6.07 3.91
N ALA A 87 -11.32 4.86 3.36
CA ALA A 87 -11.64 4.59 1.96
C ALA A 87 -12.04 3.12 1.78
N ASP A 88 -12.89 2.88 0.79
CA ASP A 88 -13.28 1.54 0.39
C ASP A 88 -12.64 1.15 -0.94
N ALA A 89 -12.11 -0.07 -1.01
CA ALA A 89 -11.71 -0.72 -2.24
C ALA A 89 -12.78 -1.74 -2.66
N TYR A 90 -13.03 -1.84 -3.95
CA TYR A 90 -13.84 -2.93 -4.48
C TYR A 90 -13.19 -4.29 -4.15
N LEU A 91 -13.98 -5.22 -3.64
CA LEU A 91 -13.54 -6.59 -3.46
C LEU A 91 -13.56 -7.30 -4.82
N PRO A 92 -12.39 -7.64 -5.42
CA PRO A 92 -12.33 -8.21 -6.76
C PRO A 92 -13.16 -9.47 -6.89
N LYS A 93 -13.78 -9.66 -8.07
CA LYS A 93 -14.58 -10.86 -8.34
C LYS A 93 -13.69 -12.10 -8.25
N MET A 94 -13.95 -12.90 -7.21
CA MET A 94 -13.20 -14.13 -6.96
C MET A 94 -13.81 -15.27 -7.80
N VAL A 95 -13.19 -15.60 -8.94
CA VAL A 95 -13.58 -16.75 -9.77
C VAL A 95 -13.45 -18.05 -8.95
N ARG A 96 -14.15 -19.13 -9.35
CA ARG A 96 -14.28 -20.40 -8.59
C ARG A 96 -12.98 -21.10 -8.16
N HIS A 97 -11.79 -20.62 -8.53
CA HIS A 97 -10.52 -21.20 -8.07
C HIS A 97 -10.05 -20.58 -6.73
N PRO A 98 -10.04 -21.34 -5.62
CA PRO A 98 -9.73 -20.83 -4.28
C PRO A 98 -8.25 -20.47 -4.06
N PHE A 99 -7.38 -20.71 -5.05
CA PHE A 99 -5.94 -20.45 -4.95
C PHE A 99 -5.51 -19.14 -5.61
N MET A 100 -6.40 -18.46 -6.35
CA MET A 100 -6.06 -17.24 -7.06
C MET A 100 -6.15 -16.03 -6.12
N ALA A 101 -5.01 -15.39 -5.88
CA ALA A 101 -4.95 -14.08 -5.25
C ALA A 101 -5.37 -13.00 -6.26
N LYS A 102 -6.01 -11.95 -5.77
CA LYS A 102 -6.42 -10.79 -6.56
C LYS A 102 -5.98 -9.53 -5.84
N SER A 103 -5.51 -8.56 -6.61
CA SER A 103 -5.07 -7.28 -6.06
C SER A 103 -6.26 -6.39 -5.75
N PHE A 104 -6.09 -5.53 -4.75
CA PHE A 104 -6.95 -4.40 -4.47
C PHE A 104 -6.09 -3.16 -4.24
N GLY A 105 -6.70 -1.99 -4.37
CA GLY A 105 -6.07 -0.75 -3.95
C GLY A 105 -7.10 0.34 -3.68
N ALA A 106 -6.76 1.22 -2.76
CA ALA A 106 -7.55 2.40 -2.44
C ALA A 106 -6.63 3.58 -2.10
N ARG A 107 -7.19 4.79 -2.17
CA ARG A 107 -6.50 6.01 -1.81
C ARG A 107 -7.18 6.66 -0.62
N LEU A 108 -6.42 6.88 0.44
CA LEU A 108 -6.82 7.64 1.62
C LEU A 108 -6.42 9.10 1.41
N LEU A 109 -7.39 10.00 1.48
CA LEU A 109 -7.14 11.44 1.42
C LEU A 109 -6.77 11.94 2.83
N VAL A 110 -5.48 11.96 3.10
CA VAL A 110 -4.90 12.47 4.36
C VAL A 110 -4.14 13.76 4.05
N ASN A 111 -4.35 14.79 4.86
CA ASN A 111 -3.66 16.08 4.71
C ASN A 111 -2.15 15.95 4.97
N ASP A 112 -1.79 15.17 5.99
CA ASP A 112 -0.41 14.88 6.37
C ASP A 112 -0.23 13.38 6.62
N ALA A 113 0.52 12.72 5.72
CA ALA A 113 0.80 11.29 5.84
C ALA A 113 1.66 10.95 7.06
N THR A 114 2.42 11.91 7.61
CA THR A 114 3.25 11.70 8.80
C THR A 114 2.44 11.64 10.09
N ALA A 115 1.21 12.16 10.08
CA ALA A 115 0.27 12.05 11.20
C ALA A 115 -0.35 10.64 11.33
N VAL A 116 -0.24 9.81 10.29
CA VAL A 116 -0.75 8.44 10.30
C VAL A 116 0.24 7.53 11.01
N SER A 117 -0.17 6.96 12.13
CA SER A 117 0.65 6.02 12.91
C SER A 117 0.34 4.56 12.60
N GLN A 118 -0.83 4.26 12.04
CA GLN A 118 -1.25 2.88 11.74
C GLN A 118 -2.30 2.87 10.62
N LEU A 119 -2.36 1.76 9.88
CA LEU A 119 -3.50 1.44 9.01
C LEU A 119 -4.27 0.23 9.53
N LEU A 120 -5.58 0.25 9.34
CA LEU A 120 -6.45 -0.90 9.48
C LEU A 120 -7.02 -1.24 8.10
N VAL A 121 -6.92 -2.51 7.71
CA VAL A 121 -7.44 -3.03 6.44
C VAL A 121 -8.34 -4.21 6.76
N GLU A 122 -9.62 -4.10 6.42
CA GLU A 122 -10.64 -5.08 6.77
C GLU A 122 -11.44 -5.54 5.55
N VAL A 123 -11.74 -6.84 5.49
CA VAL A 123 -12.72 -7.35 4.52
C VAL A 123 -14.11 -7.36 5.13
N ARG A 124 -14.94 -6.38 4.77
CA ARG A 124 -16.34 -6.30 5.23
C ARG A 124 -17.28 -7.01 4.26
N SER A 125 -18.16 -7.84 4.81
CA SER A 125 -19.30 -8.38 4.05
C SER A 125 -20.34 -7.27 3.90
N GLN A 126 -21.04 -7.21 2.77
CA GLN A 126 -21.94 -6.09 2.50
C GLN A 126 -23.12 -6.03 3.49
N ALA A 127 -23.01 -5.12 4.46
CA ALA A 127 -24.06 -4.32 5.10
C ALA A 127 -23.41 -3.31 6.06
N ASP A 128 -22.96 -2.17 5.54
CA ASP A 128 -22.84 -0.95 6.35
C ASP A 128 -24.12 -0.17 6.06
N ASN A 129 -25.23 -0.61 6.66
CA ASN A 129 -26.43 0.23 6.76
C ASN A 129 -26.15 1.16 7.94
N ASP A 130 -25.74 2.39 7.65
CA ASP A 130 -25.90 3.52 8.59
C ASP A 130 -27.39 3.81 8.80
#